data_AF-A0ABD3F1B2-F1
#
_entry.id   AF-A0ABD3F1B2-F1
#
_cell.length_a   1.000
_cell.length_b   1.000
_cell.length_c   1.000
_cell.angle_alpha   90.00
_cell.angle_beta   90.00
_cell.angle_gamma   90.00
#
_symmetry.space_group_name_H-M   'P 1'
#
loop_
_entity.id
_entity.type
_entity.pdbx_description
1 polymer ?
#
loop_
_entity_poly.entity_id
_entity_poly.type
_entity_poly.pdbx_seq_one_letter_code
_entity_poly.pdbx_strand_id
1 'polypeptide(L)'
;MAKSTERITTEQAFTKLEQMLIQTADDAANCLKVLKGNLRDFDSRHKLILVNTSKFYLRSDIRAAKDTTSELRAAANQIAECESPSESEITAARSAMHTTADVMNELARAARMYDKKNLKSRGITGVVSSLLKGKKEKKQMKDDTLTLGNKNKNGRVGSEGILRAPDTVEEVVTTTLGDCFSGFTALQHQIATAEKSLSPLFAEQSNQESDAP
;
A
#
# COMPACT_ATOMS: atom_id res chain seq x y z
N MET A 1 28.61 -5.13 -33.72
CA MET A 1 28.53 -4.00 -32.77
C MET A 1 27.20 -3.97 -31.99
N ALA A 2 26.07 -4.38 -32.57
CA ALA A 2 24.77 -4.44 -31.88
C ALA A 2 24.76 -5.28 -30.58
N LYS A 3 25.38 -6.48 -30.60
CA LYS A 3 25.43 -7.41 -29.45
C LYS A 3 26.08 -6.83 -28.19
N SER A 4 27.10 -5.99 -28.34
CA SER A 4 27.74 -5.32 -27.20
C SER A 4 26.88 -4.19 -26.64
N THR A 5 26.16 -3.47 -27.49
CA THR A 5 25.25 -2.39 -27.08
C THR A 5 24.04 -2.94 -26.32
N GLU A 6 23.44 -4.05 -26.78
CA GLU A 6 22.30 -4.70 -26.12
C GLU A 6 22.66 -5.24 -24.72
N ARG A 7 23.85 -5.84 -24.58
CA ARG A 7 24.35 -6.29 -23.29
C ARG A 7 24.53 -5.13 -22.29
N ILE A 8 25.14 -4.03 -22.74
CA ILE A 8 25.31 -2.81 -21.92
C ILE A 8 23.95 -2.25 -21.48
N THR A 9 22.95 -2.23 -22.37
CA THR A 9 21.59 -1.76 -22.01
C THR A 9 20.89 -2.67 -21.00
N THR A 10 21.17 -3.97 -21.04
CA THR A 10 20.60 -4.95 -20.11
C THR A 10 21.23 -4.81 -18.72
N GLU A 11 22.56 -4.73 -18.64
CA GLU A 11 23.29 -4.52 -17.39
C GLU A 11 22.84 -3.21 -16.72
N GLN A 12 22.70 -2.12 -17.49
CA GLN A 12 22.19 -0.85 -16.97
C GLN A 12 20.76 -0.95 -16.43
N ALA A 13 19.88 -1.71 -17.10
CA ALA A 13 18.50 -1.92 -16.65
C ALA A 13 18.45 -2.68 -15.32
N PHE A 14 19.37 -3.63 -15.10
CA PHE A 14 19.50 -4.41 -13.88
C PHE A 14 20.05 -3.61 -12.71
N THR A 15 21.13 -2.85 -12.91
CA THR A 15 21.67 -1.96 -11.87
C THR A 15 20.62 -0.94 -11.42
N LYS A 16 19.85 -0.40 -12.38
CA LYS A 16 18.75 0.52 -12.05
C LYS A 16 17.60 -0.18 -11.33
N LEU A 17 17.29 -1.43 -11.67
CA LEU A 17 16.28 -2.23 -10.98
C LEU A 17 16.69 -2.49 -9.52
N GLU A 18 17.93 -2.93 -9.29
CA GLU A 18 18.52 -3.12 -7.96
C GLU A 18 18.36 -1.86 -7.10
N GLN A 19 18.83 -0.71 -7.63
CA GLN A 19 18.76 0.56 -6.92
C GLN A 19 17.32 0.93 -6.53
N MET A 20 16.36 0.73 -7.42
CA MET A 20 14.96 1.05 -7.13
C MET A 20 14.30 0.06 -6.17
N LEU A 21 14.70 -1.21 -6.15
CA LEU A 21 14.27 -2.16 -5.13
C LEU A 21 14.78 -1.72 -3.75
N ILE A 22 16.07 -1.39 -3.64
CA ILE A 22 16.68 -0.88 -2.39
C ILE A 22 15.93 0.35 -1.90
N GLN A 23 15.75 1.35 -2.77
CA GLN A 23 15.07 2.60 -2.43
C GLN A 23 13.63 2.34 -1.99
N THR A 24 12.88 1.52 -2.75
CA THR A 24 11.48 1.20 -2.42
C THR A 24 11.40 0.44 -1.10
N ALA A 25 12.33 -0.47 -0.80
CA ALA A 25 12.36 -1.18 0.47
C ALA A 25 12.67 -0.25 1.66
N ASP A 26 13.57 0.72 1.48
CA ASP A 26 13.90 1.71 2.52
C ASP A 26 12.72 2.66 2.78
N ASP A 27 12.11 3.17 1.71
CA ASP A 27 10.92 4.03 1.80
C ASP A 27 9.77 3.27 2.49
N ALA A 28 9.59 1.99 2.14
CA ALA A 28 8.62 1.11 2.77
C ALA A 28 8.85 0.92 4.26
N ALA A 29 10.07 0.60 4.65
CA ALA A 29 10.44 0.37 6.04
C ALA A 29 10.28 1.65 6.87
N ASN A 30 10.65 2.79 6.31
CA ASN A 30 10.47 4.11 6.92
C ASN A 30 8.99 4.48 7.04
N CYS A 31 8.19 4.24 6.00
CA CYS A 31 6.74 4.44 6.02
C CYS A 31 6.09 3.65 7.16
N LEU A 32 6.41 2.36 7.30
CA LEU A 32 5.87 1.53 8.38
C LEU A 32 6.32 2.00 9.77
N LYS A 33 7.50 2.60 9.88
CA LYS A 33 7.99 3.22 11.13
C LYS A 33 7.18 4.47 11.48
N VAL A 34 6.96 5.36 10.50
CA VAL A 34 6.13 6.57 10.65
C VAL A 34 4.70 6.17 11.01
N LEU A 35 4.12 5.18 10.34
CA LEU A 35 2.78 4.68 10.60
C LEU A 35 2.61 4.23 12.06
N LYS A 36 3.57 3.47 12.60
CA LYS A 36 3.54 3.06 14.01
C LYS A 36 3.54 4.24 14.99
N GLY A 37 4.18 5.35 14.62
CA GLY A 37 4.15 6.62 15.35
C GLY A 37 2.76 7.26 15.25
N ASN A 38 2.26 7.44 14.04
CA ASN A 38 0.96 8.07 13.78
C ASN A 38 -0.20 7.32 14.44
N LEU A 39 -0.16 5.98 14.48
CA LEU A 39 -1.15 5.17 15.19
C LEU A 39 -1.09 5.37 16.71
N ARG A 40 0.11 5.50 17.28
CA ARG A 40 0.26 5.83 18.72
C ARG A 40 -0.34 7.21 19.02
N ASP A 41 -0.11 8.17 18.15
CA ASP A 41 -0.59 9.54 18.33
C ASP A 41 -2.10 9.62 18.12
N PHE A 42 -2.66 8.85 17.19
CA PHE A 42 -4.09 8.60 17.06
C PHE A 42 -4.67 8.00 18.35
N ASP A 43 -4.09 6.90 18.86
CA ASP A 43 -4.57 6.25 20.08
C ASP A 43 -4.59 7.20 21.28
N SER A 44 -3.55 8.03 21.43
CA SER A 44 -3.46 9.06 22.46
C SER A 44 -4.57 10.10 22.35
N ARG A 45 -4.77 10.67 21.14
CA ARG A 45 -5.81 11.68 20.87
C ARG A 45 -7.22 11.16 21.15
N HIS A 46 -7.46 9.89 20.85
CA HIS A 46 -8.77 9.25 21.04
C HIS A 46 -8.93 8.58 22.42
N LYS A 47 -7.96 8.77 23.33
CA LYS A 47 -7.95 8.23 24.71
C LYS A 47 -8.13 6.70 24.73
N LEU A 48 -7.47 6.01 23.81
CA LEU A 48 -7.42 4.55 23.72
C LEU A 48 -6.20 4.05 24.52
N ILE A 49 -6.42 3.51 25.71
CA ILE A 49 -5.32 3.35 26.71
C ILE A 49 -4.87 1.88 26.92
N LEU A 50 -5.74 0.86 26.72
CA LEU A 50 -5.42 -0.51 27.18
C LEU A 50 -5.57 -1.64 26.14
N VAL A 51 -6.79 -2.00 25.71
CA VAL A 51 -6.99 -3.29 24.98
C VAL A 51 -7.40 -3.14 23.50
N ASN A 52 -7.98 -1.99 23.12
CA ASN A 52 -8.53 -1.77 21.78
C ASN A 52 -7.77 -0.68 21.02
N THR A 53 -6.48 -0.51 21.25
CA THR A 53 -5.69 0.49 20.53
C THR A 53 -5.50 0.08 19.07
N SER A 54 -5.57 1.05 18.17
CA SER A 54 -5.38 0.83 16.73
C SER A 54 -3.99 0.24 16.45
N LYS A 55 -2.97 0.72 17.17
CA LYS A 55 -1.60 0.21 17.11
C LYS A 55 -1.48 -1.26 17.50
N PHE A 56 -2.23 -1.70 18.52
CA PHE A 56 -2.22 -3.11 18.94
C PHE A 56 -2.96 -3.97 17.92
N TYR A 57 -4.12 -3.51 17.45
CA TYR A 57 -4.93 -4.22 16.47
C TYR A 57 -4.19 -4.48 15.16
N LEU A 58 -3.46 -3.50 14.63
CA LEU A 58 -2.72 -3.61 13.36
C LEU A 58 -1.31 -4.19 13.51
N ARG A 59 -0.91 -4.66 14.70
CA ARG A 59 0.48 -5.04 14.97
C ARG A 59 0.97 -6.19 14.09
N SER A 60 0.12 -7.19 13.85
CA SER A 60 0.42 -8.34 12.98
C SER A 60 0.58 -7.90 11.54
N ASP A 61 -0.34 -7.08 11.03
CA ASP A 61 -0.34 -6.62 9.64
C ASP A 61 0.87 -5.73 9.34
N ILE A 62 1.22 -4.84 10.28
CA ILE A 62 2.45 -4.03 10.19
C ILE A 62 3.70 -4.92 10.19
N ARG A 63 3.68 -6.04 10.92
CA ARG A 63 4.81 -6.99 10.92
C ARG A 63 4.93 -7.70 9.59
N ALA A 64 3.84 -8.25 9.07
CA ALA A 64 3.82 -8.89 7.75
C ALA A 64 4.30 -7.91 6.65
N ALA A 65 3.89 -6.64 6.73
CA ALA A 65 4.34 -5.61 5.81
C ALA A 65 5.86 -5.35 5.90
N LYS A 66 6.44 -5.42 7.11
CA LYS A 66 7.90 -5.31 7.30
C LYS A 66 8.65 -6.52 6.78
N ASP A 67 8.09 -7.70 6.99
CA ASP A 67 8.72 -8.96 6.57
C ASP A 67 8.80 -8.98 5.02
N THR A 68 7.71 -8.67 4.33
CA THR A 68 7.68 -8.56 2.85
C THR A 68 8.52 -7.41 2.30
N THR A 69 8.62 -6.29 3.02
CA THR A 69 9.60 -5.23 2.69
C THR A 69 11.05 -5.75 2.74
N SER A 70 11.35 -6.64 3.70
CA SER A 70 12.68 -7.26 3.81
C SER A 70 12.92 -8.27 2.69
N GLU A 71 11.88 -8.95 2.20
CA GLU A 71 11.95 -9.79 0.99
C GLU A 71 12.25 -8.94 -0.25
N LEU A 72 11.68 -7.74 -0.36
CA LEU A 72 11.98 -6.80 -1.45
C LEU A 72 13.46 -6.38 -1.45
N ARG A 73 14.02 -6.14 -0.26
CA ARG A 73 15.46 -5.91 -0.06
C ARG A 73 16.29 -7.15 -0.43
N ALA A 74 15.84 -8.34 -0.04
CA ALA A 74 16.54 -9.58 -0.35
C ALA A 74 16.59 -9.83 -1.87
N ALA A 75 15.50 -9.56 -2.60
CA ALA A 75 15.49 -9.65 -4.07
C ALA A 75 16.48 -8.67 -4.71
N ALA A 76 16.68 -7.48 -4.14
CA ALA A 76 17.70 -6.54 -4.60
C ALA A 76 19.11 -7.12 -4.41
N ASN A 77 19.39 -7.70 -3.24
CA ASN A 77 20.69 -8.32 -2.96
C ASN A 77 20.95 -9.51 -3.90
N GLN A 78 19.93 -10.31 -4.23
CA GLN A 78 20.06 -11.40 -5.21
C GLN A 78 20.46 -10.88 -6.59
N ILE A 79 19.91 -9.74 -7.02
CA ILE A 79 20.32 -9.09 -8.28
C ILE A 79 21.78 -8.61 -8.20
N ALA A 80 22.18 -8.01 -7.07
CA ALA A 80 23.54 -7.50 -6.88
C ALA A 80 24.61 -8.62 -6.83
N GLU A 81 24.25 -9.79 -6.31
CA GLU A 81 25.11 -10.97 -6.21
C GLU A 81 25.21 -11.74 -7.54
N CYS A 82 24.29 -11.52 -8.48
CA CYS A 82 24.26 -12.23 -9.74
C CYS A 82 25.30 -11.67 -10.72
N GLU A 83 26.20 -12.52 -11.23
CA GLU A 83 27.26 -12.13 -12.17
C GLU A 83 26.73 -11.71 -13.55
N SER A 84 25.50 -12.10 -13.88
CA SER A 84 24.86 -11.79 -15.16
C SER A 84 23.36 -11.55 -15.02
N PRO A 85 22.75 -10.69 -15.85
CA PRO A 85 21.30 -10.51 -15.92
C PRO A 85 20.53 -11.82 -16.09
N SER A 86 19.56 -12.08 -15.21
CA SER A 86 18.85 -13.36 -15.12
C SER A 86 17.34 -13.21 -14.90
N GLU A 87 16.58 -14.14 -15.48
CA GLU A 87 15.11 -14.10 -15.45
C GLU A 87 14.55 -14.49 -14.07
N SER A 88 15.20 -15.41 -13.36
CA SER A 88 14.80 -15.85 -12.03
C SER A 88 14.78 -14.71 -11.02
N GLU A 89 15.78 -13.83 -11.05
CA GLU A 89 15.96 -12.71 -10.14
C GLU A 89 14.98 -11.58 -10.44
N ILE A 90 14.71 -11.31 -11.72
CA ILE A 90 13.60 -10.42 -12.12
C ILE A 90 12.27 -10.98 -11.62
N THR A 91 12.05 -12.30 -11.76
CA THR A 91 10.81 -12.93 -11.32
C THR A 91 10.66 -12.91 -9.80
N ALA A 92 11.76 -13.09 -9.06
CA ALA A 92 11.81 -12.92 -7.61
C ALA A 92 11.48 -11.47 -7.22
N ALA A 93 12.09 -10.47 -7.87
CA ALA A 93 11.80 -9.06 -7.65
C ALA A 93 10.34 -8.71 -7.92
N ARG A 94 9.77 -9.21 -9.02
CA ARG A 94 8.35 -9.04 -9.37
C ARG A 94 7.42 -9.65 -8.32
N SER A 95 7.73 -10.87 -7.88
CA SER A 95 6.95 -11.57 -6.85
C SER A 95 6.98 -10.84 -5.51
N ALA A 96 8.17 -10.42 -5.06
CA ALA A 96 8.36 -9.66 -3.83
C ALA A 96 7.62 -8.31 -3.89
N MET A 97 7.66 -7.61 -5.03
CA MET A 97 6.92 -6.37 -5.23
C MET A 97 5.41 -6.57 -5.10
N HIS A 98 4.83 -7.55 -5.79
CA HIS A 98 3.38 -7.82 -5.71
C HIS A 98 2.97 -8.22 -4.29
N THR A 99 3.73 -9.13 -3.65
CA THR A 99 3.46 -9.56 -2.27
C THR A 99 3.48 -8.39 -1.30
N THR A 100 4.47 -7.49 -1.44
CA THR A 100 4.55 -6.29 -0.59
C THR A 100 3.34 -5.36 -0.83
N ALA A 101 2.97 -5.11 -2.08
CA ALA A 101 1.80 -4.28 -2.41
C ALA A 101 0.49 -4.88 -1.85
N ASP A 102 0.31 -6.19 -1.96
CA ASP A 102 -0.87 -6.88 -1.45
C ASP A 102 -0.98 -6.80 0.08
N VAL A 103 0.12 -7.02 0.79
CA VAL A 103 0.14 -6.91 2.26
C VAL A 103 -0.10 -5.48 2.73
N MET A 104 0.41 -4.47 2.03
CA MET A 104 0.11 -3.06 2.33
C MET A 104 -1.37 -2.73 2.10
N ASN A 105 -1.98 -3.30 1.05
CA ASN A 105 -3.41 -3.17 0.80
C ASN A 105 -4.27 -3.89 1.86
N GLU A 106 -3.83 -5.05 2.34
CA GLU A 106 -4.46 -5.75 3.46
C GLU A 106 -4.34 -4.95 4.76
N LEU A 107 -3.19 -4.32 5.03
CA LEU A 107 -3.03 -3.42 6.17
C LEU A 107 -4.06 -2.27 6.14
N ALA A 108 -4.28 -1.64 4.98
CA ALA A 108 -5.34 -0.64 4.80
C ALA A 108 -6.75 -1.23 4.99
N ARG A 109 -6.97 -2.48 4.57
CA ARG A 109 -8.24 -3.19 4.78
C ARG A 109 -8.47 -3.53 6.27
N ALA A 110 -7.43 -3.92 7.00
CA ALA A 110 -7.46 -4.16 8.43
C ALA A 110 -7.82 -2.88 9.20
N ALA A 111 -7.25 -1.74 8.80
CA ALA A 111 -7.58 -0.42 9.36
C ALA A 111 -9.06 -0.08 9.18
N ARG A 112 -9.60 -0.26 7.97
CA ARG A 112 -11.05 -0.14 7.70
C ARG A 112 -11.90 -1.02 8.60
N MET A 113 -11.49 -2.26 8.80
CA MET A 113 -12.22 -3.20 9.64
C MET A 113 -12.21 -2.77 11.11
N TYR A 114 -11.08 -2.24 11.59
CA TYR A 114 -10.99 -1.65 12.91
C TYR A 114 -11.99 -0.49 13.08
N ASP A 115 -12.02 0.46 12.14
CA ASP A 115 -12.95 1.59 12.19
C ASP A 115 -14.40 1.11 12.20
N LYS A 116 -14.77 0.16 11.33
CA LYS A 116 -16.12 -0.42 11.30
C LYS A 116 -16.51 -1.06 12.63
N LYS A 117 -15.61 -1.78 13.30
CA LYS A 117 -15.89 -2.40 14.60
C LYS A 117 -16.09 -1.35 15.69
N ASN A 118 -15.24 -0.31 15.72
CA ASN A 118 -15.25 0.72 16.76
C ASN A 118 -16.35 1.78 16.56
N LEU A 119 -16.77 2.04 15.31
CA LEU A 119 -17.93 2.89 15.01
C LEU A 119 -19.26 2.19 15.36
N LYS A 120 -19.34 0.87 15.12
CA LYS A 120 -20.52 0.06 15.47
C LYS A 120 -20.71 -0.08 16.99
N SER A 121 -19.61 -0.19 17.75
CA SER A 121 -19.63 -0.32 19.21
C SER A 121 -19.91 1.00 19.94
N ARG A 122 -19.64 2.17 19.32
CA ARG A 122 -20.00 3.51 19.83
C ARG A 122 -21.50 3.87 19.70
N GLY A 123 -22.36 2.93 19.30
CA GLY A 123 -23.82 3.08 19.45
C GLY A 123 -24.59 3.63 18.23
N ILE A 124 -23.94 3.93 17.10
CA ILE A 124 -24.64 4.44 15.91
C ILE A 124 -25.46 3.34 15.21
N THR A 125 -25.21 2.06 15.52
CA THR A 125 -25.98 0.92 15.00
C THR A 125 -27.46 0.93 15.41
N GLY A 126 -27.84 1.64 16.48
CA GLY A 126 -29.23 1.75 16.92
C GLY A 126 -30.12 2.61 16.03
N VAL A 127 -29.56 3.57 15.29
CA VAL A 127 -30.35 4.53 14.51
C VAL A 127 -30.49 4.11 13.04
N VAL A 128 -29.47 3.48 12.45
CA VAL A 128 -29.50 3.12 11.02
C VAL A 128 -30.29 1.83 10.75
N SER A 129 -30.31 0.88 11.70
CA SER A 129 -31.11 -0.35 11.57
C SER A 129 -32.62 -0.09 11.63
N SER A 130 -33.03 1.02 12.23
CA SER A 130 -34.42 1.44 12.39
C SER A 130 -34.96 2.21 11.17
N LEU A 131 -34.08 2.73 10.31
CA LEU A 131 -34.44 3.51 9.12
C LEU A 131 -34.62 2.66 7.85
N LEU A 132 -34.13 1.41 7.83
CA LEU A 132 -34.24 0.50 6.69
C LEU A 132 -35.48 -0.41 6.75
N LYS A 133 -36.25 -0.39 7.85
CA LYS A 133 -37.47 -1.18 8.00
C LYS A 133 -38.72 -0.32 7.79
N GLY A 134 -38.94 0.09 6.55
CA GLY A 134 -40.18 0.78 6.17
C GLY A 134 -41.39 -0.17 6.17
N LYS A 135 -42.44 0.17 6.93
CA LYS A 135 -43.85 0.29 6.45
C LYS A 135 -44.87 0.60 7.57
N LYS A 136 -45.57 1.74 7.39
CA LYS A 136 -46.97 2.11 7.74
C LYS A 136 -47.35 2.19 9.24
N GLU A 137 -48.09 3.17 9.79
CA GLU A 137 -48.86 4.33 9.31
C GLU A 137 -49.20 5.27 10.51
N LYS A 138 -49.26 6.59 10.25
CA LYS A 138 -50.08 7.69 10.86
C LYS A 138 -50.31 7.80 12.39
N LYS A 139 -49.85 8.91 13.00
CA LYS A 139 -50.70 10.05 13.45
C LYS A 139 -49.87 11.27 13.96
N GLN A 140 -50.55 12.42 13.98
CA GLN A 140 -50.10 13.82 14.02
C GLN A 140 -49.58 14.38 15.36
N MET A 141 -49.10 15.65 15.25
CA MET A 141 -48.86 16.73 16.24
C MET A 141 -47.49 16.68 16.93
N LYS A 142 -46.71 17.77 17.08
CA LYS A 142 -46.97 19.22 17.00
C LYS A 142 -45.65 19.96 16.69
N ASP A 143 -45.84 21.16 16.13
CA ASP A 143 -44.90 22.29 16.02
C ASP A 143 -44.04 22.49 17.28
N ASP A 144 -42.72 22.59 17.09
CA ASP A 144 -41.94 23.64 17.74
C ASP A 144 -40.65 23.90 16.94
N THR A 145 -40.51 25.17 16.61
CA THR A 145 -39.46 25.77 15.79
C THR A 145 -38.13 25.78 16.54
N LEU A 146 -37.11 25.08 16.03
CA LEU A 146 -35.71 25.50 16.15
C LEU A 146 -34.95 25.22 14.85
N THR A 147 -35.05 26.19 13.94
CA THR A 147 -34.26 26.32 12.73
C THR A 147 -32.81 26.64 13.09
N LEU A 148 -31.88 25.73 12.82
CA LEU A 148 -30.51 26.10 12.47
C LEU A 148 -29.88 25.06 11.54
N GLY A 149 -29.77 25.44 10.26
CA GLY A 149 -28.63 25.07 9.41
C GLY A 149 -28.72 23.78 8.61
N ASN A 150 -29.59 23.75 7.59
CA ASN A 150 -29.45 22.82 6.46
C ASN A 150 -28.61 23.47 5.34
N LYS A 151 -27.62 22.74 4.81
CA LYS A 151 -26.87 22.86 3.52
C LYS A 151 -25.52 22.14 3.73
N ASN A 152 -24.96 21.28 2.88
CA ASN A 152 -25.16 20.85 1.50
C ASN A 152 -24.41 19.50 1.37
N LYS A 153 -24.96 18.48 0.72
CA LYS A 153 -24.59 18.02 -0.65
C LYS A 153 -23.08 18.01 -0.98
N ASN A 154 -22.61 16.80 -1.30
CA ASN A 154 -21.50 16.44 -2.19
C ASN A 154 -20.42 17.49 -2.42
N GLY A 155 -19.25 17.24 -1.84
CA GLY A 155 -17.99 17.83 -2.27
C GLY A 155 -16.84 17.01 -1.70
N ARG A 156 -16.25 16.16 -2.55
CA ARG A 156 -14.79 15.94 -2.48
C ARG A 156 -14.17 17.34 -2.56
N VAL A 157 -13.72 17.88 -1.45
CA VAL A 157 -12.95 19.11 -1.42
C VAL A 157 -11.70 18.79 -0.63
N GLY A 158 -10.61 18.61 -1.38
CA GLY A 158 -9.28 18.74 -0.83
C GLY A 158 -9.17 20.11 -0.18
N SER A 159 -8.56 20.13 1.00
CA SER A 159 -8.08 21.36 1.61
C SER A 159 -6.68 21.07 2.12
N GLU A 160 -5.72 21.11 1.20
CA GLU A 160 -4.39 21.63 1.52
C GLU A 160 -4.61 22.96 2.26
N GLY A 161 -4.15 23.06 3.51
CA GLY A 161 -4.13 24.35 4.21
C GLY A 161 -4.04 24.29 5.73
N ILE A 162 -4.65 23.30 6.38
CA ILE A 162 -4.48 23.03 7.81
C ILE A 162 -4.56 21.52 7.96
N LEU A 163 -3.48 20.86 8.37
CA LEU A 163 -3.46 19.40 8.60
C LEU A 163 -4.46 19.05 9.70
N ARG A 164 -5.71 18.83 9.32
CA ARG A 164 -6.71 18.25 10.21
C ARG A 164 -6.17 16.91 10.66
N ALA A 165 -6.20 16.69 11.98
CA ALA A 165 -5.88 15.39 12.54
C ALA A 165 -6.77 14.31 11.90
N PRO A 166 -6.21 13.19 11.43
CA PRO A 166 -7.02 12.08 10.94
C PRO A 166 -7.99 11.60 12.02
N ASP A 167 -9.25 11.44 11.66
CA ASP A 167 -10.31 11.06 12.61
C ASP A 167 -10.61 9.55 12.59
N THR A 168 -10.03 8.81 11.63
CA THR A 168 -10.14 7.35 11.52
C THR A 168 -8.79 6.68 11.34
N VAL A 169 -8.71 5.39 11.68
CA VAL A 169 -7.47 4.61 11.51
C VAL A 169 -7.17 4.34 10.04
N GLU A 170 -8.20 4.13 9.22
CA GLU A 170 -8.04 4.05 7.76
C GLU A 170 -7.39 5.32 7.22
N GLU A 171 -7.83 6.50 7.64
CA GLU A 171 -7.28 7.77 7.17
C GLU A 171 -5.81 7.92 7.58
N VAL A 172 -5.46 7.53 8.83
CA VAL A 172 -4.05 7.47 9.26
C VAL A 172 -3.22 6.56 8.36
N VAL A 173 -3.70 5.33 8.10
CA VAL A 173 -2.96 4.34 7.31
C VAL A 173 -2.84 4.79 5.85
N THR A 174 -3.95 5.19 5.22
CA THR A 174 -3.98 5.57 3.80
C THR A 174 -3.20 6.84 3.52
N THR A 175 -3.26 7.84 4.40
CA THR A 175 -2.45 9.07 4.25
C THR A 175 -0.97 8.75 4.44
N THR A 176 -0.61 7.99 5.47
CA THR A 176 0.80 7.62 5.70
C THR A 176 1.37 6.82 4.52
N LEU A 177 0.62 5.84 4.00
CA LEU A 177 1.04 5.06 2.84
C LEU A 177 1.05 5.91 1.56
N GLY A 178 0.12 6.85 1.38
CA GLY A 178 0.12 7.76 0.23
C GLY A 178 1.35 8.67 0.21
N ASP A 179 1.69 9.26 1.36
CA ASP A 179 2.76 10.25 1.49
C ASP A 179 4.16 9.64 1.38
N CYS A 180 4.32 8.38 1.80
CA CYS A 180 5.64 7.75 1.93
C CYS A 180 5.93 6.69 0.84
N PHE A 181 5.02 6.43 -0.09
CA PHE A 181 5.05 5.20 -0.90
C PHE A 181 4.70 5.39 -2.38
N SER A 182 5.28 6.41 -3.02
CA SER A 182 5.13 6.66 -4.47
C SER A 182 5.99 5.76 -5.36
N GLY A 183 6.94 5.00 -4.80
CA GLY A 183 7.95 4.25 -5.55
C GLY A 183 7.42 3.03 -6.32
N PHE A 184 6.28 2.45 -5.93
CA PHE A 184 5.81 1.18 -6.50
C PHE A 184 5.53 1.23 -8.01
N THR A 185 4.91 2.29 -8.50
CA THR A 185 4.61 2.40 -9.94
C THR A 185 5.88 2.54 -10.77
N ALA A 186 6.88 3.29 -10.25
CA ALA A 186 8.18 3.41 -10.89
C ALA A 186 8.92 2.06 -10.89
N LEU A 187 8.91 1.36 -9.76
CA LEU A 187 9.50 0.03 -9.63
C LEU A 187 8.85 -0.98 -10.57
N GLN A 188 7.52 -1.02 -10.64
CA GLN A 188 6.77 -1.88 -11.55
C GLN A 188 7.15 -1.63 -13.02
N HIS A 189 7.27 -0.35 -13.42
CA HIS A 189 7.71 0.00 -14.76
C HIS A 189 9.14 -0.48 -15.05
N GLN A 190 10.04 -0.37 -14.07
CA GLN A 190 11.42 -0.82 -14.25
C GLN A 190 11.55 -2.33 -14.28
N ILE A 191 10.78 -3.06 -13.48
CA ILE A 191 10.71 -4.53 -13.57
C ILE A 191 10.29 -4.92 -14.99
N ALA A 192 9.22 -4.32 -15.53
CA ALA A 192 8.79 -4.55 -16.91
C ALA A 192 9.84 -4.14 -17.96
N THR A 193 10.65 -3.11 -17.67
CA THR A 193 11.74 -2.68 -18.54
C THR A 193 12.89 -3.69 -18.54
N ALA A 194 13.27 -4.20 -17.37
CA ALA A 194 14.30 -5.21 -17.21
C ALA A 194 13.88 -6.53 -17.89
N GLU A 195 12.62 -6.95 -17.76
CA GLU A 195 12.06 -8.11 -18.48
C GLU A 195 12.19 -7.98 -20.00
N LYS A 196 11.82 -6.81 -20.54
CA LYS A 196 11.93 -6.56 -21.98
C LYS A 196 13.37 -6.57 -22.45
N SER A 197 14.32 -6.11 -21.62
CA SER A 197 15.75 -6.15 -21.96
C SER A 197 16.32 -7.56 -22.03
N LEU A 198 15.72 -8.52 -21.31
CA LEU A 198 16.12 -9.94 -21.37
C LEU A 198 15.52 -10.70 -22.56
N SER A 199 14.37 -10.27 -23.08
CA SER A 199 13.65 -11.01 -24.15
C SER A 199 14.51 -11.33 -25.40
N PRO A 200 15.41 -10.44 -25.88
CA PRO A 200 16.30 -10.73 -27.02
C PRO A 200 17.43 -11.72 -26.67
N LEU A 201 17.93 -11.71 -25.43
CA LEU A 201 19.06 -12.53 -24.99
C LEU A 201 18.74 -14.04 -24.98
N PHE A 202 17.48 -14.40 -24.72
CA PHE A 202 17.03 -15.81 -24.70
C PHE A 202 16.57 -16.34 -26.06
N ALA A 203 16.09 -15.47 -26.96
CA ALA A 203 15.76 -15.86 -28.33
C ALA A 203 17.00 -16.27 -29.14
N GLU A 204 18.20 -15.77 -28.78
CA GLU A 204 19.47 -16.21 -29.38
C GLU A 204 20.00 -17.52 -28.78
N GLN A 205 19.83 -17.78 -27.47
CA GLN A 205 20.32 -19.02 -26.85
C GLN A 205 19.64 -20.27 -27.42
N SER A 206 18.35 -20.20 -27.74
CA SER A 206 17.63 -21.30 -28.40
C SER A 206 18.06 -21.56 -29.86
N ASN A 207 18.77 -20.61 -30.49
CA ASN A 207 19.22 -20.72 -31.88
C ASN A 207 20.71 -21.12 -31.99
N GLN A 208 21.47 -21.10 -30.89
CA GLN A 208 22.89 -21.50 -30.88
C GLN A 208 23.10 -22.99 -30.55
N GLU A 209 22.09 -23.68 -30.02
CA GLU A 209 22.18 -25.10 -29.65
C GLU A 209 21.84 -26.06 -30.80
N SER A 210 21.45 -25.54 -31.97
CA SER A 210 21.20 -26.32 -33.18
C SER A 210 22.38 -26.42 -34.15
N ASP A 211 23.56 -25.90 -33.78
CA ASP A 211 24.74 -25.83 -34.65
C ASP A 211 26.01 -26.23 -33.85
N ALA A 212 25.99 -27.43 -33.26
CA ALA A 212 27.19 -28.09 -32.74
C ALA A 212 27.42 -29.38 -33.55
N PRO A 213 28.60 -29.56 -34.18
CA PRO A 213 28.92 -30.70 -35.05
C PRO A 213 29.12 -32.03 -34.32
#